data_AF-A0A0J6FLK3-F1
#
_entry.id   AF-A0A0J6FLK3-F1
#
_cell.length_a   1.000
_cell.length_b   1.000
_cell.length_c   1.000
_cell.angle_alpha   90.00
_cell.angle_beta   90.00
_cell.angle_gamma   90.00
#
_symmetry.space_group_name_H-M   'P 1'
#
loop_
_entity.id
_entity.type
_entity.pdbx_description
1 polymer ?
#
loop_
_entity_poly.entity_id
_entity_poly.type
_entity_poly.pdbx_seq_one_letter_code
_entity_poly.pdbx_strand_id
1 'polypeptide(L)'
;MSVRFVSFEKSLYDLIRGLRNHKGNEGEYIQNSLRECRTEIKSQDMDKKATALLKLIYLEMFGYDMSWAAFHVLEVMSSQNYLQKRVGYLGAVQSFRPDTEVLMLTTNLLKKVLYFISLVSLLNSYLNLS
;
A
#
# COMPACT_ATOMS: atom_id res chain seq x y z
N MET A 1 -7.53 -18.10 -30.14
CA MET A 1 -7.19 -16.84 -29.46
C MET A 1 -7.93 -16.87 -28.12
N SER A 2 -7.23 -17.27 -27.05
CA SER A 2 -7.86 -17.51 -25.74
C SER A 2 -8.22 -16.18 -25.11
N VAL A 3 -9.51 -15.95 -24.88
CA VAL A 3 -10.02 -14.79 -24.14
C VAL A 3 -9.55 -14.99 -22.69
N ARG A 4 -8.46 -14.30 -22.31
CA ARG A 4 -8.08 -14.19 -20.90
C ARG A 4 -9.22 -13.46 -20.20
N PHE A 5 -9.98 -14.20 -19.39
CA PHE A 5 -10.84 -13.60 -18.37
C PHE A 5 -9.94 -12.72 -17.50
N VAL A 6 -10.09 -11.40 -17.66
CA VAL A 6 -9.59 -10.43 -16.69
C VAL A 6 -10.41 -10.66 -15.44
N SER A 7 -9.88 -11.46 -14.51
CA SER A 7 -10.49 -11.63 -13.20
C SER A 7 -10.50 -10.25 -12.55
N PHE A 8 -11.68 -9.64 -12.41
CA PHE A 8 -11.85 -8.38 -11.70
C PHE A 8 -11.35 -8.59 -10.27
N GLU A 9 -10.20 -8.01 -9.95
CA GLU A 9 -9.65 -8.09 -8.61
C GLU A 9 -10.59 -7.38 -7.63
N LYS A 10 -10.89 -8.05 -6.52
CA LYS A 10 -11.71 -7.46 -5.47
C LYS A 10 -11.02 -6.20 -4.97
N SER A 11 -11.68 -5.07 -5.14
CA SER A 11 -11.23 -3.79 -4.61
C SER A 11 -11.28 -3.79 -3.08
N LEU A 12 -10.70 -2.78 -2.44
CA LEU A 12 -10.89 -2.57 -1.00
C LEU A 12 -12.38 -2.47 -0.64
N TYR A 13 -13.17 -1.81 -1.49
CA TYR A 13 -14.61 -1.67 -1.27
C TYR A 13 -15.31 -3.05 -1.24
N ASP A 14 -14.92 -3.96 -2.13
CA ASP A 14 -15.47 -5.32 -2.17
C ASP A 14 -15.09 -6.13 -0.94
N LEU A 15 -13.85 -5.97 -0.44
CA LEU A 15 -13.42 -6.57 0.83
C LEU A 15 -14.30 -6.09 1.99
N ILE A 16 -14.48 -4.77 2.13
CA ILE A 16 -15.29 -4.18 3.22
C ILE A 16 -16.74 -4.65 3.11
N ARG A 17 -17.30 -4.63 1.91
CA ARG A 17 -18.67 -5.09 1.66
C ARG A 17 -18.82 -6.58 1.97
N GLY A 18 -17.86 -7.40 1.54
CA GLY A 18 -17.84 -8.83 1.83
C GLY A 18 -17.77 -9.11 3.32
N LEU A 19 -16.90 -8.43 4.05
CA LEU A 19 -16.78 -8.53 5.51
C LEU A 19 -18.10 -8.22 6.21
N ARG A 20 -18.76 -7.12 5.83
CA ARG A 20 -20.07 -6.73 6.38
C ARG A 20 -21.19 -7.72 6.11
N ASN A 21 -21.09 -8.49 5.02
CA ASN A 21 -22.09 -9.48 4.64
C ASN A 21 -21.85 -10.86 5.29
N HIS A 22 -20.67 -11.13 5.84
CA HIS A 22 -20.32 -12.40 6.49
C HIS A 22 -20.42 -12.31 8.01
N LYS A 23 -21.51 -11.75 8.53
CA LYS A 23 -21.72 -11.63 9.98
C LYS A 23 -21.78 -13.00 10.64
N GLY A 24 -20.97 -13.23 11.68
CA GLY A 24 -20.85 -14.52 12.37
C GLY A 24 -19.87 -15.50 11.72
N ASN A 25 -19.30 -15.17 10.55
CA ASN A 25 -18.21 -15.92 9.93
C ASN A 25 -17.12 -14.98 9.35
N GLU A 26 -16.89 -13.85 10.03
CA GLU A 26 -15.91 -12.84 9.60
C GLU A 26 -14.50 -13.43 9.62
N GLY A 27 -14.20 -14.30 10.58
CA GLY A 27 -12.89 -14.92 10.75
C GLY A 27 -12.45 -15.71 9.50
N GLU A 28 -13.31 -16.60 8.98
CA GLU A 28 -12.99 -17.38 7.77
C GLU A 28 -12.84 -16.46 6.55
N TYR A 29 -13.73 -15.48 6.39
CA TYR A 29 -13.67 -14.53 5.30
C TYR A 29 -12.36 -13.72 5.32
N ILE A 30 -11.92 -13.27 6.50
CA ILE A 30 -10.66 -12.55 6.66
C ILE A 30 -9.47 -13.46 6.33
N GLN A 31 -9.44 -14.70 6.81
CA GLN A 31 -8.34 -15.63 6.50
C GLN A 31 -8.22 -15.91 5.00
N ASN A 32 -9.35 -16.07 4.31
CA ASN A 32 -9.37 -16.22 2.86
C ASN A 32 -8.88 -14.94 2.16
N SER A 33 -9.31 -13.77 2.63
CA SER A 33 -8.87 -12.47 2.10
C SER A 33 -7.36 -12.23 2.31
N LEU A 34 -6.80 -12.62 3.45
CA LEU A 34 -5.36 -12.57 3.70
C LEU A 34 -4.58 -13.48 2.74
N ARG A 35 -5.10 -14.68 2.45
CA ARG A 35 -4.48 -15.61 1.49
C ARG A 35 -4.50 -15.04 0.07
N GLU A 36 -5.60 -14.43 -0.34
CA GLU A 36 -5.71 -13.70 -1.61
C GLU A 36 -4.67 -12.56 -1.65
N CYS A 37 -4.61 -11.71 -0.62
CA CYS A 37 -3.66 -10.60 -0.55
C CYS A 37 -2.19 -11.04 -0.61
N ARG A 38 -1.82 -12.15 0.05
CA ARG A 38 -0.46 -12.73 -0.01
C ARG A 38 -0.04 -13.13 -1.42
N THR A 39 -1.00 -13.48 -2.27
CA THR A 39 -0.75 -13.84 -3.66
C THR A 39 -0.69 -12.59 -4.53
N GLU A 40 -1.66 -11.68 -4.36
CA GLU A 40 -1.76 -10.47 -5.16
C GLU A 40 -0.61 -9.49 -4.93
N ILE A 41 -0.12 -9.36 -3.70
CA ILE A 41 0.96 -8.41 -3.38
C ILE A 41 2.30 -8.78 -4.03
N LYS A 42 2.45 -10.02 -4.50
CA LYS A 42 3.63 -10.47 -5.26
C LYS A 42 3.55 -10.14 -6.76
N SER A 43 2.45 -9.53 -7.20
CA SER A 43 2.26 -9.12 -8.59
C SER A 43 3.35 -8.17 -9.09
N GLN A 44 3.66 -8.24 -10.38
CA GLN A 44 4.48 -7.23 -11.06
C GLN A 44 3.66 -6.00 -11.48
N ASP A 45 2.33 -6.16 -11.56
CA ASP A 45 1.41 -5.04 -11.75
C ASP A 45 1.34 -4.22 -10.45
N MET A 46 1.78 -2.97 -10.52
CA MET A 46 1.85 -2.07 -9.38
C MET A 46 0.48 -1.59 -8.90
N ASP A 47 -0.53 -1.52 -9.77
CA ASP A 47 -1.89 -1.15 -9.38
C ASP A 47 -2.53 -2.28 -8.58
N LYS A 48 -2.32 -3.53 -9.03
CA LYS A 48 -2.69 -4.73 -8.27
C LYS A 48 -1.98 -4.79 -6.93
N LYS A 49 -0.66 -4.58 -6.92
CA LYS A 49 0.15 -4.59 -5.70
C LYS A 49 -0.32 -3.52 -4.70
N ALA A 50 -0.57 -2.29 -5.18
CA ALA A 50 -1.08 -1.22 -4.35
C ALA A 50 -2.49 -1.52 -3.81
N THR A 51 -3.36 -2.14 -4.61
CA THR A 51 -4.70 -2.56 -4.16
C THR A 51 -4.63 -3.65 -3.09
N ALA A 52 -3.79 -4.66 -3.28
CA ALA A 52 -3.53 -5.69 -2.28
C ALA A 52 -2.94 -5.11 -0.99
N LEU A 53 -2.01 -4.17 -1.12
CA LEU A 53 -1.41 -3.46 0.01
C LEU A 53 -2.47 -2.68 0.80
N LEU A 54 -3.37 -1.98 0.10
CA LEU A 54 -4.46 -1.23 0.73
C LEU A 54 -5.44 -2.15 1.49
N LYS A 55 -5.71 -3.35 0.95
CA LYS A 55 -6.49 -4.38 1.66
C LYS A 55 -5.77 -4.86 2.92
N LEU A 56 -4.45 -5.07 2.86
CA LEU A 56 -3.67 -5.45 4.05
C LEU A 56 -3.66 -4.36 5.11
N ILE A 57 -3.51 -3.09 4.74
CA ILE A 57 -3.59 -1.95 5.68
C ILE A 57 -4.94 -1.96 6.39
N TYR A 58 -6.03 -2.21 5.64
CA TYR A 58 -7.35 -2.31 6.24
C TYR A 58 -7.47 -3.46 7.24
N LEU A 59 -6.95 -4.65 6.91
CA LEU A 59 -6.96 -5.80 7.80
C LEU A 59 -6.03 -5.59 9.01
N GLU A 60 -4.92 -4.88 8.85
CA GLU A 60 -4.04 -4.53 9.96
C GLU A 60 -4.78 -3.70 11.02
N MET A 61 -5.70 -2.81 10.63
CA MET A 61 -6.56 -2.08 11.58
C MET A 61 -7.48 -2.99 12.42
N PHE A 62 -7.70 -4.24 12.00
CA PHE A 62 -8.40 -5.27 12.79
C PHE A 62 -7.44 -6.13 13.64
N GLY A 63 -6.15 -5.80 13.65
CA GLY A 63 -5.11 -6.46 14.44
C GLY A 63 -4.37 -7.58 13.72
N TYR A 64 -4.51 -7.72 12.39
CA TYR A 64 -3.80 -8.75 11.63
C TYR A 64 -2.39 -8.31 11.24
N ASP A 65 -1.40 -9.18 11.46
CA ASP A 65 0.00 -8.84 11.17
C ASP A 65 0.26 -8.60 9.68
N MET A 66 0.92 -7.47 9.43
CA MET A 66 1.35 -6.99 8.11
C MET A 66 2.88 -6.88 8.00
N SER A 67 3.65 -7.17 9.06
CA SER A 67 5.11 -6.97 9.10
C SER A 67 5.84 -7.72 7.97
N TRP A 68 5.35 -8.90 7.58
CA TRP A 68 5.86 -9.70 6.47
C TRP A 68 5.77 -9.00 5.09
N ALA A 69 4.94 -7.97 4.95
CA ALA A 69 4.75 -7.21 3.72
C ALA A 69 5.68 -5.98 3.61
N ALA A 70 6.60 -5.78 4.55
CA ALA A 70 7.39 -4.55 4.64
C ALA A 70 8.19 -4.22 3.38
N PHE A 71 8.75 -5.23 2.71
CA PHE A 71 9.43 -5.03 1.43
C PHE A 71 8.46 -4.57 0.32
N HIS A 72 7.26 -5.13 0.27
CA HIS A 72 6.24 -4.73 -0.71
C HIS A 72 5.72 -3.30 -0.44
N VAL A 73 5.62 -2.90 0.83
CA VAL A 73 5.36 -1.50 1.21
C VAL A 73 6.42 -0.59 0.59
N LEU A 74 7.70 -0.90 0.80
CA LEU A 74 8.83 -0.12 0.27
C LEU A 74 8.79 -0.04 -1.26
N GLU A 75 8.49 -1.15 -1.93
CA GLU A 75 8.36 -1.20 -3.38
C GLU A 75 7.26 -0.26 -3.89
N VAL A 76 6.09 -0.27 -3.25
CA VAL A 76 4.98 0.66 -3.58
C VAL A 76 5.34 2.11 -3.28
N MET A 77 6.05 2.38 -2.18
CA MET A 77 6.56 3.74 -1.86
C MET A 77 7.50 4.28 -2.94
N SER A 78 8.24 3.40 -3.62
CA SER A 78 9.20 3.77 -4.66
C SER A 78 8.56 4.08 -6.02
N SER A 79 7.26 3.81 -6.18
CA SER A 79 6.54 4.07 -7.43
C SER A 79 6.65 5.54 -7.89
N GLN A 80 6.62 5.77 -9.19
CA GLN A 80 6.51 7.12 -9.76
C GLN A 80 5.05 7.64 -9.79
N ASN A 81 4.06 6.74 -9.68
CA ASN A 81 2.66 7.11 -9.63
C ASN A 81 2.29 7.61 -8.22
N TYR A 82 1.68 8.80 -8.15
CA TYR A 82 1.31 9.44 -6.89
C TYR A 82 0.32 8.61 -6.05
N LEU A 83 -0.70 8.01 -6.68
CA LEU A 83 -1.72 7.23 -5.97
C LEU A 83 -1.11 5.99 -5.33
N GLN A 84 -0.27 5.26 -6.07
CA GLN A 84 0.45 4.09 -5.56
C GLN A 84 1.39 4.50 -4.42
N LYS A 85 2.23 5.52 -4.64
CA LYS A 85 3.16 6.05 -3.65
C LYS A 85 2.48 6.41 -2.34
N ARG A 86 1.30 7.06 -2.39
CA ARG A 86 0.50 7.40 -1.21
C ARG A 86 0.06 6.17 -0.42
N VAL A 87 -0.33 5.08 -1.08
CA VAL A 87 -0.64 3.81 -0.41
C VAL A 87 0.60 3.21 0.26
N GLY A 88 1.74 3.25 -0.42
CA GLY A 88 3.02 2.79 0.15
C GLY A 88 3.38 3.56 1.43
N TYR A 89 3.31 4.89 1.39
CA TYR A 89 3.59 5.70 2.58
C TYR A 89 2.60 5.44 3.72
N LEU A 90 1.31 5.25 3.42
CA LEU A 90 0.31 4.86 4.42
C LEU A 90 0.67 3.51 5.08
N GLY A 91 1.04 2.51 4.27
CA GLY A 91 1.44 1.20 4.77
C GLY A 91 2.69 1.26 5.66
N ALA A 92 3.66 2.13 5.32
CA ALA A 92 4.85 2.33 6.14
C ALA A 92 4.51 2.97 7.50
N VAL A 93 3.67 4.00 7.51
CA VAL A 93 3.22 4.65 8.76
C VAL A 93 2.45 3.67 9.65
N GLN A 94 1.62 2.82 9.05
CA GLN A 94 0.82 1.84 9.77
C GLN A 94 1.66 0.70 10.36
N SER A 95 2.60 0.15 9.58
CA SER A 95 3.20 -1.15 9.89
C SER A 95 4.67 -1.10 10.30
N PHE A 96 5.42 -0.04 9.99
CA PHE A 96 6.85 -0.02 10.28
C PHE A 96 7.12 0.28 11.75
N ARG A 97 8.02 -0.53 12.30
CA ARG A 97 8.52 -0.46 13.67
C ARG A 97 10.04 -0.23 13.63
N PRO A 98 10.68 0.20 14.74
CA PRO A 98 12.11 0.48 14.75
C PRO A 98 13.01 -0.68 14.30
N ASP A 99 12.54 -1.92 14.43
CA ASP A 99 13.20 -3.17 14.05
C ASP A 99 12.88 -3.63 12.60
N THR A 100 12.12 -2.85 11.83
CA THR A 100 11.77 -3.21 10.45
C THR A 100 13.01 -3.18 9.53
N GLU A 101 13.31 -4.30 8.86
CA GLU A 101 14.54 -4.49 8.07
C GLU A 101 14.75 -3.44 6.96
N VAL A 102 13.67 -2.88 6.42
CA VAL A 102 13.71 -1.93 5.30
C VAL A 102 13.80 -0.46 5.71
N LEU A 103 13.85 -0.14 7.02
CA LEU A 103 13.76 1.23 7.54
C LEU A 103 14.83 2.19 6.96
N MET A 104 16.03 1.67 6.71
CA MET A 104 17.13 2.46 6.13
C MET A 104 16.78 2.92 4.70
N LEU A 105 16.23 2.03 3.87
CA LEU A 105 15.80 2.33 2.50
C LEU A 105 14.62 3.31 2.52
N THR A 106 13.69 3.12 3.45
CA THR A 106 12.56 4.03 3.69
C THR A 106 13.03 5.45 4.00
N THR A 107 14.03 5.58 4.87
CA THR A 107 14.61 6.88 5.23
C THR A 107 15.23 7.58 4.01
N ASN A 108 15.85 6.83 3.10
CA ASN A 108 16.39 7.39 1.86
C ASN A 108 15.29 7.90 0.92
N LEU A 109 14.16 7.19 0.81
CA LEU A 109 13.00 7.66 0.03
C LEU A 109 12.39 8.93 0.64
N LEU A 110 12.23 8.97 1.97
CA LEU A 110 11.71 10.14 2.68
C LEU A 110 12.58 11.39 2.50
N LYS A 111 13.92 11.24 2.61
CA LYS A 111 14.85 12.34 2.35
C LYS A 111 14.65 12.94 0.97
N LYS A 112 14.56 12.12 -0.08
CA LYS A 112 14.33 12.59 -1.46
C LYS A 112 13.02 13.39 -1.59
N VAL A 113 11.95 12.94 -0.95
CA VAL A 113 10.66 13.66 -0.95
C VAL A 113 10.77 15.00 -0.23
N LEU A 114 11.43 15.05 0.94
CA LEU A 114 11.62 16.29 1.69
C LEU A 114 12.45 17.31 0.89
N TYR A 115 13.55 16.88 0.25
CA TYR A 115 14.33 17.75 -0.62
C TYR A 115 13.50 18.32 -1.77
N PHE A 116 12.65 17.50 -2.41
CA PHE A 116 11.76 17.97 -3.47
C PHE A 116 10.75 19.01 -2.96
N ILE A 117 10.12 18.77 -1.80
CA ILE A 117 9.17 19.72 -1.19
C ILE A 117 9.87 21.04 -0.83
N SER A 118 11.07 20.98 -0.26
CA SER A 118 11.87 22.17 0.06
C SER A 118 12.21 22.96 -1.20
N LEU A 119 12.61 22.29 -2.29
CA LEU A 119 12.92 22.96 -3.56
C LEU A 119 11.69 23.66 -4.15
N VAL A 120 10.53 23.01 -4.16
CA VAL A 120 9.27 23.61 -4.63
C VAL A 120 8.88 24.82 -3.78
N SER A 121 9.04 24.72 -2.45
CA SER A 121 8.74 25.83 -1.53
C SER A 121 9.67 27.03 -1.77
N LEU A 122 10.95 26.76 -2.03
CA LEU A 122 11.95 27.76 -2.36
C LEU A 122 11.59 28.45 -3.70
N LEU A 123 11.31 27.68 -4.75
CA LEU A 123 10.90 28.19 -6.07
C LEU A 123 9.64 29.04 -5.98
N ASN A 124 8.63 28.61 -5.23
CA ASN A 124 7.41 29.39 -5.01
C ASN A 124 7.71 30.70 -4.27
N SER A 125 8.65 30.68 -3.32
CA SER A 125 9.06 31.91 -2.62
C SER A 125 9.75 32.88 -3.58
N TYR A 126 10.63 32.39 -4.47
CA TYR A 126 11.29 33.22 -5.49
C TYR A 126 10.33 33.78 -6.55
N LEU A 127 9.36 32.98 -7.01
CA LEU A 127 8.38 33.40 -8.01
C LEU A 127 7.33 34.38 -7.46
N ASN A 128 7.04 34.33 -6.15
CA ASN A 128 6.13 35.29 -5.49
C ASN A 128 6.83 36.61 -5.11
N LEU A 129 8.14 36.73 -5.35
CA LEU A 129 8.96 37.94 -5.12
C LEU A 129 9.24 38.73 -6.42
N SER A 130 8.68 38.32 -7.56
CA SER A 130 8.73 39.02 -8.87
C SER A 130 7.34 39.43 -9.32
#